data_AF-A0A924Z3D8-F1
#
_entry.id   AF-A0A924Z3D8-F1
#
_cell.length_a   1.000
_cell.length_b   1.000
_cell.length_c   1.000
_cell.angle_alpha   90.00
_cell.angle_beta   90.00
_cell.angle_gamma   90.00
#
_symmetry.space_group_name_H-M   'P 1'
#
loop_
_entity.id
_entity.type
_entity.pdbx_description
1 polymer ?
#
loop_
_entity_poly.entity_id
_entity_poly.type
_entity_poly.pdbx_seq_one_letter_code
_entity_poly.pdbx_strand_id
1 'polypeptide(L)'
;GRLMLHLAGVSDDLSLAQSDAVCTALQLINFWQDPSVDLPRGRHYVPVADAQRHGLSLDTLAAQPDSAVTQALLRELCQWAAELMRQGAPLACRLPERFGWELRLVVQGGLRILERIAGLQYRTLHQRPMLGASDLPVMAWRALRMRPTMPTPGFVLP
;
A
#
# COMPACT_ATOMS: atom_id res chain seq x y z
N GLY A 1 -1.68 -14.20 -3.49
CA GLY A 1 -3.08 -14.15 -3.04
C GLY A 1 -3.82 -15.43 -3.35
N ARG A 2 -4.07 -15.68 -4.64
CA ARG A 2 -4.89 -16.80 -5.12
C ARG A 2 -4.51 -18.19 -4.58
N LEU A 3 -3.22 -18.53 -4.49
CA LEU A 3 -2.77 -19.81 -3.90
C LEU A 3 -3.26 -19.98 -2.44
N MET A 4 -3.13 -18.93 -1.62
CA MET A 4 -3.58 -18.96 -0.22
C MET A 4 -5.10 -19.11 -0.13
N LEU A 5 -5.86 -18.49 -1.04
CA LEU A 5 -7.30 -18.67 -1.10
C LEU A 5 -7.69 -20.11 -1.44
N HIS A 6 -6.99 -20.74 -2.39
CA HIS A 6 -7.24 -22.14 -2.74
C HIS A 6 -6.96 -23.08 -1.57
N LEU A 7 -5.89 -22.84 -0.80
CA LEU A 7 -5.60 -23.58 0.43
C LEU A 7 -6.66 -23.38 1.51
N ALA A 8 -7.32 -22.22 1.54
CA ALA A 8 -8.44 -21.92 2.43
C ALA A 8 -9.80 -22.38 1.88
N GLY A 9 -9.84 -23.07 0.73
CA GLY A 9 -11.09 -23.54 0.11
C GLY A 9 -11.95 -22.43 -0.51
N VAL A 10 -11.37 -21.26 -0.79
CA VAL A 10 -12.07 -20.09 -1.35
C VAL A 10 -11.69 -19.91 -2.82
N SER A 11 -12.69 -19.93 -3.71
CA SER A 11 -12.49 -19.84 -5.16
C SER A 11 -13.49 -18.94 -5.90
N ASP A 12 -14.38 -18.23 -5.19
CA ASP A 12 -15.33 -17.32 -5.84
C ASP A 12 -14.62 -16.13 -6.50
N ASP A 13 -15.14 -15.68 -7.65
CA ASP A 13 -14.55 -14.62 -8.47
C ASP A 13 -14.33 -13.32 -7.70
N LEU A 14 -15.26 -12.97 -6.81
CA LEU A 14 -15.16 -11.76 -5.99
C LEU A 14 -13.97 -11.87 -5.02
N SER A 15 -13.78 -13.01 -4.36
CA SER A 15 -12.62 -13.24 -3.49
C SER A 15 -11.31 -13.25 -4.24
N LEU A 16 -11.27 -13.83 -5.45
CA LEU A 16 -10.07 -13.80 -6.29
C LEU A 16 -9.71 -12.37 -6.69
N ALA A 17 -10.68 -11.59 -7.19
CA ALA A 17 -10.47 -10.19 -7.56
C ALA A 17 -10.01 -9.33 -6.37
N GLN A 18 -10.61 -9.51 -5.19
CA GLN A 18 -10.18 -8.79 -3.99
C GLN A 18 -8.79 -9.23 -3.52
N SER A 19 -8.44 -10.51 -3.67
CA SER A 19 -7.10 -11.00 -3.34
C SER A 19 -6.04 -10.39 -4.23
N ASP A 20 -6.33 -10.29 -5.53
CA ASP A 20 -5.43 -9.63 -6.48
C ASP A 20 -5.29 -8.15 -6.16
N ALA A 21 -6.38 -7.47 -5.81
CA ALA A 21 -6.35 -6.07 -5.39
C ALA A 21 -5.47 -5.86 -4.15
N VAL A 22 -5.60 -6.71 -3.11
CA VAL A 22 -4.71 -6.66 -1.93
C VAL A 22 -3.26 -6.93 -2.32
N CYS A 23 -2.98 -7.97 -3.10
CA CYS A 23 -1.62 -8.33 -3.49
C CYS A 23 -0.94 -7.23 -4.32
N THR A 24 -1.65 -6.66 -5.29
CA THR A 24 -1.14 -5.54 -6.08
C THR A 24 -0.94 -4.31 -5.21
N ALA A 25 -1.89 -3.98 -4.33
CA ALA A 25 -1.75 -2.86 -3.40
C ALA A 25 -0.50 -3.00 -2.51
N LEU A 26 -0.27 -4.18 -1.91
CA LEU A 26 0.91 -4.42 -1.08
C LEU A 26 2.21 -4.26 -1.87
N GLN A 27 2.25 -4.74 -3.12
CA GLN A 27 3.44 -4.61 -3.95
C GLN A 27 3.71 -3.14 -4.33
N LEU A 28 2.67 -2.39 -4.68
CA LEU A 28 2.78 -0.95 -4.93
C LEU A 28 3.22 -0.18 -3.69
N ILE A 29 2.67 -0.50 -2.52
CA ILE A 29 3.08 0.10 -1.24
C ILE A 29 4.58 -0.15 -0.99
N ASN A 30 5.08 -1.36 -1.23
CA ASN A 30 6.52 -1.65 -1.12
C ASN A 30 7.34 -0.75 -2.06
N PHE A 31 6.92 -0.60 -3.32
CA PHE A 31 7.61 0.27 -4.27
C PHE A 31 7.64 1.74 -3.84
N TRP A 32 6.58 2.24 -3.21
CA TRP A 32 6.51 3.64 -2.77
C TRP A 32 7.16 3.87 -1.40
N GLN A 33 7.35 2.82 -0.61
CA GLN A 33 8.11 2.83 0.63
C GLN A 33 9.62 2.88 0.38
N ASP A 34 10.11 2.16 -0.63
CA ASP A 34 11.52 1.87 -0.85
C ASP A 34 12.31 2.72 -1.88
N PRO A 35 11.84 3.85 -2.48
CA PRO A 35 12.61 4.56 -3.51
C PRO A 35 14.03 4.99 -3.09
N SER A 36 14.25 5.40 -1.84
CA SER A 36 15.59 5.76 -1.32
C SER A 36 16.57 4.58 -1.27
N VAL A 37 16.07 3.35 -1.28
CA VAL A 37 16.87 2.12 -1.28
C VAL A 37 16.98 1.53 -2.70
N ASP A 38 15.93 1.68 -3.50
CA ASP A 38 15.81 1.08 -4.83
C ASP A 38 16.54 1.85 -5.93
N LEU A 39 16.41 3.18 -5.94
CA LEU A 39 17.03 4.01 -6.99
C LEU A 39 18.57 3.93 -6.99
N PRO A 40 19.27 3.97 -5.83
CA PRO A 40 20.73 3.80 -5.82
C PRO A 40 21.20 2.42 -6.33
N ARG A 41 20.30 1.44 -6.37
CA ARG A 41 20.54 0.08 -6.90
C ARG A 41 20.12 -0.07 -8.36
N GLY A 42 19.73 1.02 -9.03
CA GLY A 42 19.26 1.01 -10.41
C GLY A 42 17.88 0.36 -10.59
N ARG A 43 17.08 0.25 -9.52
CA ARG A 43 15.73 -0.33 -9.57
C ARG A 43 14.70 0.79 -9.69
N HIS A 44 14.04 0.89 -10.84
CA HIS A 44 13.03 1.90 -11.12
C HIS A 44 11.66 1.25 -11.29
N TYR A 45 10.73 1.53 -10.37
CA TYR A 45 9.37 0.97 -10.38
C TYR A 45 8.28 2.00 -10.68
N VAL A 46 8.62 3.30 -10.71
CA VAL A 46 7.71 4.36 -11.15
C VAL A 46 7.38 4.14 -12.63
N PRO A 47 6.10 4.03 -13.02
CA PRO A 47 5.78 3.89 -14.43
C PRO A 47 6.11 5.17 -15.18
N VAL A 48 6.66 5.01 -16.38
CA VAL A 48 7.15 6.12 -17.21
C VAL A 48 6.04 7.12 -17.55
N ALA A 49 4.84 6.62 -17.83
CA ALA A 49 3.69 7.47 -18.16
C ALA A 49 3.31 8.40 -17.00
N ASP A 50 3.32 7.91 -15.76
CA ASP A 50 3.05 8.70 -14.56
C ASP A 50 4.13 9.76 -14.33
N ALA A 51 5.42 9.40 -14.44
CA ALA A 51 6.51 10.36 -14.35
C ALA A 51 6.37 11.48 -15.39
N GLN A 52 6.08 11.12 -16.65
CA GLN A 52 5.90 12.08 -17.74
C GLN A 52 4.71 13.01 -17.53
N ARG A 53 3.58 12.51 -16.98
CA ARG A 53 2.41 13.35 -16.65
C ARG A 53 2.74 14.43 -15.63
N HIS A 54 3.74 14.19 -14.78
CA HIS A 54 4.27 15.16 -13.81
C HIS A 54 5.47 15.96 -14.34
N GLY A 55 5.86 15.78 -15.61
CA GLY A 55 7.01 16.47 -16.22
C GLY A 55 8.38 15.94 -15.74
N LEU A 56 8.43 14.71 -15.24
CA LEU A 56 9.65 14.06 -14.76
C LEU A 56 10.13 13.00 -15.75
N SER A 57 11.46 12.82 -15.84
CA SER A 57 12.07 11.61 -16.36
C SER A 57 12.57 10.71 -15.22
N LEU A 58 12.90 9.45 -15.52
CA LEU A 58 13.49 8.54 -14.53
C LEU A 58 14.86 9.06 -14.02
N ASP A 59 15.64 9.71 -14.91
CA ASP A 59 16.91 10.33 -14.53
C ASP A 59 16.70 11.53 -13.61
N THR A 60 15.68 12.35 -13.88
CA THR A 60 15.33 13.48 -13.00
C THR A 60 14.85 13.00 -11.64
N LEU A 61 14.10 11.90 -11.57
CA LEU A 61 13.69 11.28 -10.31
C LEU A 61 14.89 10.83 -9.46
N ALA A 62 15.92 10.28 -10.10
CA ALA A 62 17.16 9.89 -9.40
C ALA A 62 17.99 11.11 -8.97
N ALA A 63 18.00 12.18 -9.77
CA ALA A 63 18.81 13.37 -9.52
C ALA A 63 18.17 14.41 -8.58
N GLN A 64 16.83 14.49 -8.53
CA GLN A 64 16.08 15.48 -7.74
C GLN A 64 15.05 14.80 -6.81
N PRO A 65 15.52 14.10 -5.77
CA PRO A 65 14.65 13.31 -4.92
C PRO A 65 13.66 14.12 -4.04
N ASP A 66 13.94 15.40 -3.72
CA ASP A 66 13.00 16.26 -2.97
C ASP A 66 12.53 17.45 -3.83
N SER A 67 11.34 17.33 -4.41
CA SER A 67 10.66 18.47 -5.02
C SER A 67 9.16 18.35 -4.83
N ALA A 68 8.44 19.46 -4.95
CA ALA A 68 6.98 19.43 -4.92
C ALA A 68 6.39 18.50 -6.02
N VAL A 69 7.09 18.39 -7.16
CA VAL A 69 6.68 17.55 -8.29
C VAL A 69 6.86 16.06 -7.96
N THR A 70 8.00 15.66 -7.40
CA THR A 70 8.22 14.26 -7.00
C THR A 70 7.30 13.83 -5.86
N GLN A 71 7.02 14.74 -4.92
CA GLN A 71 6.03 14.52 -3.86
C GLN A 71 4.60 14.37 -4.42
N ALA A 72 4.22 15.16 -5.42
CA ALA A 72 2.91 15.05 -6.08
C ALA A 72 2.76 13.71 -6.83
N LEU A 73 3.80 13.29 -7.55
CA LEU A 73 3.83 11.98 -8.21
C LEU A 73 3.68 10.83 -7.20
N LEU A 74 4.49 10.82 -6.14
CA LEU A 74 4.43 9.77 -5.12
C LEU A 74 3.08 9.77 -4.38
N ARG A 75 2.46 10.94 -4.20
CA ARG A 75 1.10 11.03 -3.66
C ARG A 75 0.08 10.31 -4.55
N GLU A 76 0.07 10.59 -5.85
CA GLU A 76 -0.85 9.93 -6.79
C GLU A 76 -0.66 8.41 -6.79
N LEU A 77 0.60 7.95 -6.80
CA LEU A 77 0.93 6.53 -6.77
C LEU A 77 0.52 5.85 -5.45
N CYS A 78 0.66 6.54 -4.32
CA CYS A 78 0.17 6.08 -3.02
C CYS A 78 -1.36 6.02 -2.98
N GLN A 79 -2.05 6.98 -3.60
CA GLN A 79 -3.51 6.97 -3.72
C GLN A 79 -4.00 5.80 -4.56
N TRP A 80 -3.31 5.46 -5.65
CA TRP A 80 -3.62 4.27 -6.44
C TRP A 80 -3.51 2.98 -5.61
N ALA A 81 -2.42 2.83 -4.85
CA ALA A 81 -2.24 1.68 -3.98
C ALA A 81 -3.30 1.60 -2.87
N ALA A 82 -3.67 2.75 -2.30
CA ALA A 82 -4.73 2.86 -1.29
C ALA A 82 -6.10 2.43 -1.84
N GLU A 83 -6.43 2.84 -3.06
CA GLU A 83 -7.69 2.51 -3.72
C GLU A 83 -7.80 1.00 -4.00
N LEU A 84 -6.71 0.38 -4.48
CA LEU A 84 -6.65 -1.08 -4.63
C LEU A 84 -6.78 -1.79 -3.26
N MET A 85 -6.12 -1.29 -2.23
CA MET A 85 -6.24 -1.85 -0.88
C MET A 85 -7.69 -1.77 -0.38
N ARG A 86 -8.38 -0.66 -0.65
CA ARG A 86 -9.80 -0.46 -0.29
C ARG A 86 -10.70 -1.45 -1.02
N GLN A 87 -10.44 -1.72 -2.29
CA GLN A 87 -11.19 -2.72 -3.07
C GLN A 87 -10.98 -4.13 -2.52
N GLY A 88 -9.75 -4.45 -2.10
CA GLY A 88 -9.38 -5.77 -1.57
C GLY A 88 -9.73 -6.02 -0.10
N ALA A 89 -9.78 -4.98 0.73
CA ALA A 89 -9.96 -5.06 2.19
C ALA A 89 -11.19 -5.87 2.66
N PRO A 90 -12.36 -5.87 1.99
CA PRO A 90 -13.50 -6.66 2.42
C PRO A 90 -13.24 -8.17 2.48
N LEU A 91 -12.26 -8.68 1.71
CA LEU A 91 -11.86 -10.10 1.74
C LEU A 91 -11.44 -10.54 3.14
N ALA A 92 -10.75 -9.67 3.89
CA ALA A 92 -10.29 -9.94 5.25
C ALA A 92 -11.44 -10.21 6.26
N CYS A 93 -12.65 -9.81 5.91
CA CYS A 93 -13.85 -10.08 6.72
C CYS A 93 -14.62 -11.32 6.27
N ARG A 94 -14.30 -11.89 5.10
CA ARG A 94 -14.95 -13.08 4.53
C ARG A 94 -14.15 -14.36 4.74
N LEU A 95 -12.84 -14.26 4.93
CA LEU A 95 -11.99 -15.42 5.21
C LEU A 95 -12.21 -15.95 6.64
N PRO A 96 -12.21 -17.28 6.82
CA PRO A 96 -12.43 -17.88 8.12
C PRO A 96 -11.23 -17.66 9.07
N GLU A 97 -11.56 -17.57 10.36
CA GLU A 97 -10.65 -17.76 11.49
C GLU A 97 -9.31 -17.00 11.37
N ARG A 98 -8.19 -17.74 11.47
CA ARG A 98 -6.82 -17.26 11.49
C ARG A 98 -6.47 -16.49 10.21
N PHE A 99 -6.88 -16.98 9.04
CA PHE A 99 -6.58 -16.33 7.76
C PHE A 99 -7.24 -14.96 7.65
N GLY A 100 -8.47 -14.81 8.16
CA GLY A 100 -9.14 -13.52 8.25
C GLY A 100 -8.38 -12.53 9.12
N TRP A 101 -7.92 -12.96 10.31
CA TRP A 101 -7.14 -12.11 11.22
C TRP A 101 -5.79 -11.70 10.64
N GLU A 102 -5.05 -12.63 10.05
CA GLU A 102 -3.78 -12.33 9.39
C GLU A 102 -3.97 -11.32 8.27
N LEU A 103 -4.98 -11.53 7.41
CA LEU A 103 -5.25 -10.61 6.31
C LEU A 103 -5.68 -9.23 6.81
N ARG A 104 -6.46 -9.12 7.89
CA ARG A 104 -6.81 -7.83 8.51
C ARG A 104 -5.56 -7.07 8.94
N LEU A 105 -4.62 -7.74 9.61
CA LEU A 105 -3.37 -7.12 10.04
C LEU A 105 -2.48 -6.74 8.85
N VAL A 106 -2.44 -7.56 7.79
CA VAL A 106 -1.73 -7.23 6.55
C VAL A 106 -2.31 -5.98 5.88
N VAL A 107 -3.64 -5.90 5.75
CA VAL A 107 -4.33 -4.71 5.24
C VAL A 107 -3.98 -3.48 6.09
N GLN A 108 -4.10 -3.59 7.43
CA GLN A 108 -3.77 -2.48 8.33
C GLN A 108 -2.29 -2.08 8.27
N GLY A 109 -1.38 -3.04 8.08
CA GLY A 109 0.04 -2.77 7.92
C GLY A 109 0.33 -1.95 6.66
N GLY A 110 -0.24 -2.35 5.52
CA GLY A 110 -0.10 -1.61 4.26
C GLY A 110 -0.67 -0.19 4.37
N LEU A 111 -1.87 -0.05 4.91
CA LEU A 111 -2.49 1.26 5.14
C LEU A 111 -1.67 2.12 6.10
N ARG A 112 -1.08 1.51 7.13
CA ARG A 112 -0.24 2.23 8.09
C ARG A 112 1.07 2.72 7.47
N ILE A 113 1.68 1.94 6.56
CA ILE A 113 2.83 2.41 5.78
C ILE A 113 2.43 3.62 4.92
N LEU A 114 1.29 3.59 4.24
CA LEU A 114 0.80 4.73 3.46
C LEU A 114 0.62 5.99 4.33
N GLU A 115 0.08 5.86 5.54
CA GLU A 115 0.01 6.97 6.50
C GLU A 115 1.39 7.49 6.92
N ARG A 116 2.39 6.60 7.09
CA ARG A 116 3.76 7.00 7.38
C ARG A 116 4.40 7.73 6.20
N ILE A 117 4.17 7.26 4.98
CA ILE A 117 4.62 7.92 3.74
C ILE A 117 4.03 9.34 3.66
N ALA A 118 2.72 9.48 3.86
CA ALA A 118 2.05 10.78 3.88
C ALA A 118 2.56 11.69 5.00
N GLY A 119 2.82 11.13 6.19
CA GLY A 119 3.42 11.87 7.32
C GLY A 119 4.84 12.37 7.06
N LEU A 120 5.59 11.72 6.16
CA LEU A 120 6.87 12.19 5.64
C LEU A 120 6.72 13.18 4.47
N GLN A 121 5.51 13.65 4.19
CA GLN A 121 5.20 14.49 3.03
C GLN A 121 5.62 13.83 1.70
N TYR A 122 5.48 12.51 1.61
CA TYR A 122 5.84 11.71 0.43
C TYR A 122 7.34 11.75 0.07
N ARG A 123 8.23 12.09 1.01
CA ARG A 123 9.69 12.16 0.79
C ARG A 123 10.41 10.79 0.86
N THR A 124 9.83 9.75 0.28
CA THR A 124 10.38 8.38 0.37
C THR A 124 11.62 8.14 -0.50
N LEU A 125 11.89 9.08 -1.42
CA LEU A 125 13.15 9.17 -2.16
C LEU A 125 14.34 9.52 -1.25
N HIS A 126 14.10 10.11 -0.08
CA HIS A 126 15.12 10.44 0.93
C HIS A 126 15.10 9.49 2.10
N GLN A 127 13.91 9.26 2.65
CA GLN A 127 13.75 8.54 3.90
C GLN A 127 12.73 7.43 3.75
N ARG A 128 13.18 6.21 4.02
CA ARG A 128 12.29 5.04 4.08
C ARG A 128 11.43 5.11 5.35
N PRO A 129 10.09 5.10 5.26
CA PRO A 129 9.24 4.97 6.43
C PRO A 129 9.31 3.55 6.97
N MET A 130 9.29 3.41 8.30
CA MET A 130 9.28 2.13 8.99
C MET A 130 8.12 2.08 9.98
N LEU A 131 7.51 0.90 10.11
CA LEU A 131 6.61 0.62 11.23
C LEU A 131 7.43 0.31 12.46
N GLY A 132 7.03 0.86 13.59
CA GLY A 132 7.59 0.56 14.90
C GLY A 132 6.58 -0.15 15.79
N ALA A 133 7.02 -0.52 17.00
CA ALA A 133 6.15 -1.16 18.00
C ALA A 133 4.93 -0.29 18.36
N SER A 134 5.04 1.04 18.25
CA SER A 134 3.95 1.98 18.51
C SER A 134 2.82 1.94 17.47
N ASP A 135 3.04 1.32 16.31
CA ASP A 135 2.01 1.15 15.28
C ASP A 135 1.10 -0.05 15.55
N LEU A 136 1.59 -1.05 16.32
CA LEU A 136 0.87 -2.28 16.61
C LEU A 136 -0.49 -2.05 17.29
N PRO A 137 -0.62 -1.20 18.33
CA PRO A 137 -1.91 -0.97 18.98
C PRO A 137 -2.94 -0.37 18.02
N VAL A 138 -2.53 0.55 17.15
CA VAL A 138 -3.39 1.19 16.15
C VAL A 138 -3.86 0.14 15.14
N MET A 139 -2.93 -0.66 14.60
CA MET A 139 -3.24 -1.72 13.65
C MET A 139 -4.17 -2.77 14.24
N ALA A 140 -3.89 -3.23 15.47
CA ALA A 140 -4.71 -4.22 16.16
C ALA A 140 -6.14 -3.70 16.41
N TRP A 141 -6.27 -2.47 16.91
CA TRP A 141 -7.57 -1.85 17.13
C TRP A 141 -8.37 -1.67 15.84
N ARG A 142 -7.73 -1.21 14.76
CA ARG A 142 -8.41 -1.08 13.45
C ARG A 142 -8.79 -2.43 12.87
N ALA A 143 -7.93 -3.45 12.99
CA ALA A 143 -8.22 -4.82 12.56
C ALA A 143 -9.44 -5.41 13.30
N LEU A 144 -9.53 -5.18 14.61
CA LEU A 144 -10.69 -5.55 15.44
C LEU A 144 -11.99 -4.87 14.97
N ARG A 145 -11.89 -3.62 14.48
CA ARG A 145 -13.05 -2.84 14.02
C ARG A 145 -13.41 -3.02 12.55
N MET A 146 -12.62 -3.76 11.76
CA MET A 146 -12.94 -4.01 10.34
C MET A 146 -14.27 -4.77 10.22
N ARG A 147 -15.15 -4.26 9.36
CA ARG A 147 -16.47 -4.82 9.05
C ARG A 147 -16.66 -4.88 7.53
N PRO A 148 -17.43 -5.84 6.99
CA PRO A 148 -17.62 -6.02 5.55
C PRO A 148 -18.16 -4.78 4.81
N THR A 149 -18.94 -3.94 5.49
CA THR A 149 -19.70 -2.82 4.90
C THR A 149 -19.13 -1.43 5.20
N MET A 150 -18.03 -1.33 5.96
CA MET A 150 -17.45 -0.03 6.32
C MET A 150 -16.11 0.18 5.63
N PRO A 151 -15.81 1.40 5.14
CA PRO A 151 -14.47 1.74 4.70
C PRO A 151 -13.48 1.46 5.82
N THR A 152 -12.27 1.04 5.46
CA THR A 152 -11.29 0.54 6.43
C THR A 152 -11.09 1.55 7.57
N PRO A 153 -11.40 1.17 8.83
CA PRO A 153 -11.56 2.14 9.90
C PRO A 153 -10.34 3.04 10.10
N GLY A 154 -10.56 4.35 10.02
CA GLY A 154 -9.57 5.37 10.39
C GLY A 154 -8.45 5.59 9.38
N PHE A 155 -8.49 4.98 8.20
CA PHE A 155 -7.55 5.28 7.12
C PHE A 155 -8.12 6.35 6.19
N VAL A 156 -7.42 7.49 6.09
CA VAL A 156 -7.68 8.54 5.11
C VAL A 156 -6.32 9.08 4.67
N LEU A 157 -6.04 9.05 3.37
CA LEU A 157 -4.87 9.74 2.82
C LEU A 157 -5.24 11.18 2.47
N PRO A 158 -4.40 12.16 2.86
CA PRO A 158 -4.53 13.56 2.44
C PRO A 158 -4.01 13.80 1.01
#